data_AF-A0A9D8JTX3-F1
#
_entry.id   AF-A0A9D8JTX3-F1
#
_cell.length_a   1.000
_cell.length_b   1.000
_cell.length_c   1.000
_cell.angle_alpha   90.00
_cell.angle_beta   90.00
_cell.angle_gamma   90.00
#
_symmetry.space_group_name_H-M   'P 1'
#
loop_
_entity.id
_entity.type
_entity.pdbx_description
1 polymer ?
#
loop_
_entity_poly.entity_id
_entity_poly.type
_entity_poly.pdbx_seq_one_letter_code
_entity_poly.pdbx_strand_id
1 'polypeptide(L)'
;MLPPMMLLTWVQQPTWPKRDGDPDMLQRVTLAGYEGNIATGATQEYLLPVRPGDRIGARDTITDISAQKKTRLGEGHFVTQVTKFVNHRLEVVGKNTGVYFRYRK
;
A
#
# COMPACT_ATOMS: atom_id res chain seq x y z
N MET A 1 8.57 -22.03 7.72
CA MET A 1 7.49 -21.34 7.00
C MET A 1 7.56 -19.87 7.37
N LEU A 2 7.74 -18.97 6.40
CA LEU A 2 7.77 -17.54 6.68
C LEU A 2 6.34 -17.03 6.90
N PRO A 3 6.06 -16.14 7.87
CA PRO A 3 4.70 -15.74 8.21
C PRO A 3 4.03 -15.03 7.02
N PRO A 4 2.78 -15.37 6.69
CA PRO A 4 2.01 -14.70 5.63
C PRO A 4 2.03 -13.17 5.75
N MET A 5 2.10 -12.63 6.97
CA MET A 5 2.19 -11.18 7.25
C MET A 5 3.36 -10.45 6.56
N MET A 6 4.32 -11.16 5.98
CA MET A 6 5.47 -10.56 5.29
C MET A 6 5.23 -10.16 3.83
N LEU A 7 4.03 -10.33 3.25
CA LEU A 7 3.80 -9.95 1.83
C LEU A 7 4.18 -8.49 1.55
N LEU A 8 3.82 -7.57 2.45
CA LEU A 8 4.22 -6.16 2.38
C LEU A 8 5.75 -6.00 2.43
N THR A 9 6.43 -6.72 3.31
CA THR A 9 7.89 -6.65 3.45
C THR A 9 8.63 -7.13 2.20
N TRP A 10 8.09 -8.09 1.45
CA TRP A 10 8.75 -8.62 0.24
C TRP A 10 8.73 -7.66 -0.95
N VAL A 11 7.78 -6.71 -0.97
CA VAL A 11 7.64 -5.75 -2.07
C VAL A 11 8.11 -4.35 -1.69
N GLN A 12 8.26 -4.08 -0.40
CA GLN A 12 8.81 -2.82 0.08
C GLN A 12 10.27 -2.70 -0.31
N GLN A 13 10.62 -1.52 -0.82
CA GLN A 13 12.01 -1.21 -1.12
C GLN A 13 12.81 -1.12 0.19
N PRO A 14 14.03 -1.67 0.23
CA PRO A 14 14.89 -1.52 1.40
C PRO A 14 15.22 -0.06 1.62
N THR A 15 15.14 0.40 2.87
CA THR A 15 15.51 1.77 3.26
C THR A 15 17.01 2.01 3.16
N TRP A 16 17.81 0.95 3.10
CA TRP A 16 19.26 0.98 2.93
C TRP A 16 19.79 -0.29 2.24
N PRO A 17 20.78 -0.20 1.32
CA PRO A 17 21.28 1.03 0.70
C PRO A 17 20.19 1.68 -0.15
N LYS A 18 20.19 3.02 -0.21
CA LYS A 18 19.20 3.77 -0.99
C LYS A 18 19.31 3.34 -2.47
N ARG A 19 18.25 2.77 -2.99
CA ARG A 19 18.10 2.47 -4.42
C ARG A 19 17.30 3.60 -5.05
N ASP A 20 17.63 3.97 -6.28
CA ASP A 20 16.78 4.82 -7.11
C ASP A 20 15.56 3.99 -7.54
N GLY A 21 14.58 3.91 -6.64
CA GLY A 21 13.31 3.25 -6.88
C GLY A 21 12.21 4.26 -7.15
N ASP A 22 11.18 3.84 -7.88
CA ASP A 22 9.99 4.67 -8.06
C ASP A 22 9.39 5.00 -6.68
N PRO A 23 9.02 6.27 -6.44
CA PRO A 23 8.32 6.65 -5.22
C PRO A 23 7.01 5.86 -5.09
N ASP A 24 6.67 5.51 -3.85
CA ASP A 24 5.45 4.76 -3.53
C ASP A 24 4.22 5.44 -4.16
N MET A 25 3.22 4.65 -4.57
CA MET A 25 2.05 5.15 -5.28
C MET A 25 1.33 6.26 -4.48
N LEU A 26 1.30 6.16 -3.15
CA LEU A 26 0.73 7.21 -2.29
C LEU A 26 1.53 8.52 -2.35
N GLN A 27 2.85 8.45 -2.52
CA GLN A 27 3.70 9.63 -2.70
C GLN A 27 3.51 10.24 -4.09
N ARG A 28 3.28 9.42 -5.12
CA ARG A 28 2.98 9.88 -6.49
C ARG A 28 1.62 10.54 -6.60
N VAL A 29 0.65 10.11 -5.80
CA VAL A 29 -0.67 10.73 -5.72
C VAL A 29 -0.59 11.89 -4.74
N THR A 30 -0.01 12.98 -5.24
CA THR A 30 0.01 14.28 -4.59
C THR A 30 -1.39 14.89 -4.71
N LEU A 31 -2.23 14.71 -3.69
CA LEU A 31 -3.34 15.62 -3.47
C LEU A 31 -2.72 16.96 -3.07
N ALA A 32 -2.65 17.91 -4.01
CA ALA A 32 -1.97 19.20 -3.80
C ALA A 32 -2.44 19.86 -2.48
N GLY A 33 -1.48 20.14 -1.58
CA GLY A 33 -1.74 20.72 -0.27
C GLY A 33 -2.04 19.74 0.89
N TYR A 34 -2.06 18.42 0.64
CA TYR A 34 -2.28 17.39 1.66
C TYR A 34 -0.99 16.62 1.98
N GLU A 35 -0.11 17.25 2.75
CA GLU A 35 1.23 16.72 3.07
C GLU A 35 1.19 15.61 4.14
N GLY A 36 0.25 15.69 5.08
CA GLY A 36 0.07 14.66 6.11
C GLY A 36 -0.57 13.40 5.53
N ASN A 37 -0.08 12.23 5.95
CA ASN A 37 -0.80 10.97 5.80
C ASN A 37 -0.73 10.17 7.09
N ILE A 38 -1.80 9.43 7.36
CA ILE A 38 -1.82 8.43 8.42
C ILE A 38 -2.59 7.20 7.95
N ALA A 39 -2.04 6.01 8.18
CA ALA A 39 -2.76 4.77 7.96
C ALA A 39 -3.83 4.63 9.06
N THR A 40 -5.08 4.51 8.65
CA THR A 40 -6.23 4.38 9.55
C THR A 40 -6.70 2.94 9.72
N GLY A 41 -6.36 2.09 8.75
CA GLY A 41 -6.62 0.66 8.81
C GLY A 41 -5.98 -0.06 7.63
N ALA A 42 -5.76 -1.36 7.81
CA ALA A 42 -5.33 -2.25 6.75
C ALA A 42 -6.01 -3.61 6.92
N THR A 43 -6.38 -4.22 5.81
CA THR A 43 -6.88 -5.60 5.74
C THR A 43 -6.02 -6.38 4.77
N GLN A 44 -5.47 -7.51 5.24
CA GLN A 44 -4.62 -8.37 4.44
C GLN A 44 -5.29 -9.73 4.22
N GLU A 45 -5.38 -10.12 2.95
CA GLU A 45 -6.03 -11.34 2.49
C GLU A 45 -4.98 -12.26 1.83
N TYR A 46 -4.95 -13.52 2.24
CA TYR A 46 -4.05 -14.54 1.67
C TYR A 46 -4.86 -15.49 0.81
N LEU A 47 -4.56 -15.52 -0.50
CA LEU A 47 -5.36 -16.27 -1.47
C LEU A 47 -4.69 -17.58 -1.85
N LEU A 48 -3.37 -17.56 -2.05
CA LEU A 48 -2.59 -18.75 -2.41
C LEU A 48 -1.31 -18.82 -1.56
N PRO A 49 -0.83 -20.03 -1.23
CA PRO A 49 0.41 -20.20 -0.50
C PRO A 49 1.60 -19.77 -1.36
N VAL A 50 2.42 -18.87 -0.82
CA VAL A 50 3.71 -18.49 -1.43
C VAL A 50 4.77 -19.52 -1.05
N ARG A 51 5.55 -19.97 -2.04
CA ARG A 51 6.59 -20.98 -1.86
C ARG A 51 7.98 -20.33 -1.92
N PRO A 52 8.97 -20.90 -1.20
CA PRO A 52 10.37 -20.49 -1.38
C PRO A 52 10.76 -20.56 -2.87
N GLY A 53 11.40 -19.51 -3.37
CA GLY A 53 11.77 -19.37 -4.77
C GLY A 53 10.76 -18.59 -5.63
N ASP A 54 9.55 -18.34 -5.14
CA ASP A 54 8.59 -17.47 -5.84
C ASP A 54 9.10 -16.03 -5.88
N ARG A 55 9.13 -15.44 -7.08
CA ARG A 55 9.28 -13.99 -7.23
C ARG A 55 7.91 -13.34 -7.12
N ILE A 56 7.76 -12.44 -6.16
CA ILE A 56 6.52 -11.72 -5.90
C ILE A 56 6.70 -10.26 -6.33
N GLY A 57 5.76 -9.76 -7.12
CA GLY A 57 5.59 -8.34 -7.42
C GLY A 57 4.36 -7.77 -6.72
N ALA A 58 4.35 -6.46 -6.51
CA ALA A 58 3.18 -5.71 -6.08
C ALA A 58 2.60 -4.91 -7.24
N ARG A 59 1.27 -4.80 -7.25
CA ARG A 59 0.53 -3.83 -8.07
C ARG A 59 -0.39 -3.04 -7.17
N ASP A 60 -0.09 -1.77 -7.05
CA ASP A 60 -0.89 -0.83 -6.28
C ASP A 60 -1.99 -0.21 -7.14
N THR A 61 -3.16 0.01 -6.57
CA THR A 61 -4.30 0.65 -7.22
C THR A 61 -5.07 1.46 -6.21
N ILE A 62 -5.31 2.75 -6.49
CA ILE A 62 -6.27 3.54 -5.72
C ILE A 62 -7.66 3.14 -6.19
N THR A 63 -8.45 2.67 -5.25
CA THR A 63 -9.80 2.16 -5.52
C THR A 63 -10.89 3.15 -5.12
N ASP A 64 -10.61 4.02 -4.14
CA ASP A 64 -11.58 4.99 -3.66
C ASP A 64 -10.89 6.22 -3.06
N ILE A 65 -11.52 7.39 -3.23
CA ILE A 65 -11.15 8.64 -2.57
C ILE A 65 -12.43 9.26 -2.03
N SER A 66 -12.53 9.41 -0.71
CA SER A 66 -13.71 10.00 -0.09
C SER A 66 -13.83 11.49 -0.41
N ALA A 67 -15.02 12.06 -0.25
CA ALA A 67 -15.18 13.52 -0.10
C ALA A 67 -14.34 14.05 1.08
N GLN A 68 -14.07 15.37 1.10
CA GLN A 68 -13.32 16.01 2.18
C GLN A 68 -14.03 15.84 3.52
N LYS A 69 -13.27 15.48 4.56
CA LYS A 69 -13.73 15.26 5.93
C LYS A 69 -12.92 16.14 6.87
N LYS A 70 -13.60 16.64 7.90
CA LYS A 70 -12.97 17.37 9.01
C LYS A 70 -12.77 16.43 10.18
N THR A 71 -11.54 16.28 10.61
CA THR A 71 -11.15 15.44 11.75
C THR A 71 -10.35 16.29 12.76
N ARG A 72 -10.00 15.73 13.92
CA ARG A 72 -9.13 16.39 14.89
C ARG A 72 -7.71 16.65 14.35
N LEU A 73 -7.27 15.89 13.35
CA LEU A 73 -5.96 16.07 12.71
C LEU A 73 -5.96 17.16 11.62
N GLY A 74 -7.13 17.62 11.21
CA GLY A 74 -7.30 18.59 10.13
C GLY A 74 -8.37 18.17 9.12
N GLU A 75 -8.43 18.92 8.03
CA GLU A 75 -9.31 18.61 6.89
C GLU A 75 -8.56 17.76 5.88
N GLY A 76 -9.22 16.72 5.37
CA GLY A 76 -8.54 15.67 4.61
C GLY A 76 -9.46 14.73 3.83
N HIS A 77 -8.87 13.81 3.08
CA HIS A 77 -9.55 12.77 2.33
C HIS A 77 -9.10 11.39 2.82
N PHE A 78 -10.03 10.44 2.87
CA PHE A 78 -9.67 9.04 3.01
C PHE A 78 -9.38 8.47 1.62
N VAL A 79 -8.23 7.83 1.47
CA VAL A 79 -7.77 7.21 0.23
C VAL A 79 -7.64 5.72 0.48
N THR A 80 -8.38 4.92 -0.28
CA THR A 80 -8.31 3.46 -0.20
C THR A 80 -7.43 2.92 -1.30
N GLN A 81 -6.34 2.29 -0.91
CA GLN A 81 -5.39 1.62 -1.80
C GLN A 81 -5.51 0.11 -1.66
N VAL A 82 -5.51 -0.56 -2.80
CA VAL A 82 -5.39 -2.01 -2.88
C VAL A 82 -4.06 -2.36 -3.52
N THR A 83 -3.23 -3.11 -2.79
CA THR A 83 -2.01 -3.75 -3.28
C THR A 83 -2.31 -5.21 -3.57
N LYS A 84 -2.16 -5.64 -4.82
CA LYS A 84 -2.23 -7.06 -5.20
C LYS A 84 -0.82 -7.63 -5.28
N PHE A 85 -0.59 -8.75 -4.62
CA PHE A 85 0.65 -9.51 -4.70
C PHE A 85 0.51 -10.57 -5.78
N VAL A 86 1.40 -10.52 -6.76
CA VAL A 86 1.35 -11.38 -7.95
C VAL A 86 2.65 -12.16 -8.05
N ASN A 87 2.57 -13.47 -8.26
CA ASN A 87 3.78 -14.29 -8.45
C ASN A 87 4.28 -14.23 -9.90
N HIS A 88 5.45 -14.82 -10.15
CA HIS A 88 6.04 -14.94 -11.48
C HIS A 88 5.18 -15.70 -12.51
N ARG A 89 4.16 -16.43 -12.07
CA ARG A 89 3.17 -17.12 -12.92
C ARG A 89 1.90 -16.29 -13.16
N LEU A 90 1.91 -15.02 -12.75
CA LEU A 90 0.80 -14.08 -12.86
C LEU A 90 -0.43 -14.43 -12.00
N GLU A 91 -0.28 -15.28 -10.99
CA GLU A 91 -1.33 -15.63 -10.05
C GLU A 91 -1.35 -14.63 -8.87
N VAL A 92 -2.54 -14.22 -8.45
CA VAL A 92 -2.69 -13.35 -7.27
C VAL A 92 -2.58 -14.21 -6.02
N VAL A 93 -1.49 -14.03 -5.27
CA VAL A 93 -1.21 -14.81 -4.05
C VAL A 93 -1.79 -14.16 -2.80
N GLY A 94 -2.04 -12.85 -2.86
CA GLY A 94 -2.64 -12.12 -1.76
C GLY A 94 -3.02 -10.71 -2.15
N LYS A 95 -3.70 -10.04 -1.24
CA LYS A 95 -4.13 -8.65 -1.38
C LYS A 95 -3.97 -7.93 -0.05
N ASN A 96 -3.56 -6.68 -0.09
CA ASN A 96 -3.59 -5.77 1.03
C ASN A 96 -4.47 -4.57 0.66
N THR A 97 -5.44 -4.24 1.50
CA THR A 97 -6.29 -3.06 1.34
C THR A 97 -5.98 -2.11 2.48
N GLY A 98 -5.32 -0.99 2.18
CA GLY A 98 -4.98 0.06 3.14
C GLY A 98 -5.90 1.27 2.99
N VAL A 99 -6.30 1.87 4.11
CA VAL A 99 -7.05 3.13 4.13
C VAL A 99 -6.19 4.20 4.80
N TYR A 100 -5.92 5.27 4.07
CA TYR A 100 -5.04 6.36 4.49
C TYR A 100 -5.83 7.66 4.59
N PHE A 101 -5.69 8.38 5.69
CA PHE A 101 -6.24 9.72 5.81
C PHE A 101 -5.16 10.73 5.42
N ARG A 102 -5.37 11.43 4.30
CA ARG A 102 -4.51 12.50 3.78
C ARG A 102 -5.06 13.83 4.25
N TYR A 103 -4.31 14.61 5.02
CA TYR A 103 -4.79 15.86 5.62
C TYR A 103 -3.83 17.03 5.40
N ARG A 104 -4.39 18.23 5.38
CA ARG A 104 -3.65 19.49 5.40
C ARG A 104 -3.53 19.99 6.84
N LYS A 105 -2.35 20.49 7.21
CA LYS A 105 -2.08 21.06 8.53
C LYS A 105 -2.47 22.54 8.58
#